data_AF-A0A8J5HX68-F1
#
_entry.id   AF-A0A8J5HX68-F1
#
_cell.length_a   1.000
_cell.length_b   1.000
_cell.length_c   1.000
_cell.angle_alpha   90.00
_cell.angle_beta   90.00
_cell.angle_gamma   90.00
#
_symmetry.space_group_name_H-M   'P 1'
#
loop_
_entity.id
_entity.type
_entity.pdbx_description
1 polymer ?
#
loop_
_entity_poly.entity_id
_entity_poly.type
_entity_poly.pdbx_seq_one_letter_code
_entity_poly.pdbx_strand_id
1 'polypeptide(L)'
;MQAQRKFQIAHYGRTLAKIEELAGSIECPGIAMSASQEEKKCSFITLSSDPVMLFELLVLTGAQVGMDWTTILKKRNEFRVAFAEFDAESVSKFTEKQMVSISVELKLDLGRVRGISLSTLIQN
;
A
#
# COMPACT_ATOMS: atom_id res chain seq x y z
N MET A 1 9.11 7.62 -27.23
CA MET A 1 9.09 8.24 -25.88
C MET A 1 8.20 7.55 -24.84
N GLN A 2 7.13 6.80 -25.17
CA GLN A 2 6.37 6.00 -24.17
C GLN A 2 7.00 4.62 -23.87
N ALA A 3 7.82 4.08 -24.78
CA ALA A 3 8.44 2.76 -24.63
C ALA A 3 9.51 2.71 -23.52
N GLN A 4 10.31 3.77 -23.34
CA GLN A 4 11.34 3.84 -22.29
C GLN A 4 10.77 3.94 -20.87
N ARG A 5 9.55 4.49 -20.70
CA ARG A 5 8.89 4.53 -19.39
C ARG A 5 8.43 3.15 -18.92
N LYS A 6 8.11 2.23 -19.84
CA LYS A 6 7.71 0.86 -19.50
C LYS A 6 8.89 0.01 -18.99
N PHE A 7 10.12 0.36 -19.36
CA PHE A 7 11.31 -0.41 -18.99
C PHE A 7 11.78 -0.12 -17.56
N GLN A 8 11.56 1.09 -17.04
CA GLN A 8 12.04 1.47 -15.69
C GLN A 8 11.14 1.01 -14.53
N ILE A 9 9.95 0.47 -14.81
CA ILE A 9 9.00 0.02 -13.77
C ILE A 9 9.25 -1.46 -13.37
N ALA A 10 10.10 -2.20 -14.10
CA ALA A 10 10.26 -3.64 -13.94
C ALA A 10 11.07 -4.10 -12.70
N HIS A 11 11.51 -3.21 -11.81
CA HIS A 11 12.37 -3.56 -10.67
C HIS A 11 11.65 -3.86 -9.35
N TYR A 12 10.32 -3.88 -9.30
CA TYR A 12 9.58 -4.29 -8.10
C TYR A 12 8.93 -5.67 -8.27
N GLY A 13 9.48 -6.68 -7.58
CA GLY A 13 8.69 -7.76 -7.01
C GLY A 13 8.36 -8.99 -7.88
N ARG A 14 9.07 -9.23 -8.99
CA ARG A 14 8.89 -10.49 -9.75
C ARG A 14 10.22 -11.20 -9.93
N THR A 15 10.57 -12.11 -9.02
CA THR A 15 11.55 -13.15 -9.34
C THR A 15 10.93 -14.02 -10.42
N LEU A 16 11.49 -13.95 -11.64
CA LEU A 16 11.18 -14.89 -12.70
C LEU A 16 11.53 -16.29 -12.17
N ALA A 17 10.51 -17.07 -11.81
CA ALA A 17 10.68 -18.49 -11.66
C ALA A 17 11.24 -19.02 -12.99
N LYS A 18 12.45 -19.58 -12.89
CA LYS A 18 13.22 -20.32 -13.88
C LYS A 18 12.35 -20.83 -15.06
N ILE A 19 12.41 -20.14 -16.19
CA ILE A 19 12.15 -20.76 -17.49
C ILE A 19 13.52 -20.94 -18.12
N GLU A 20 13.97 -22.18 -18.14
CA GLU A 20 15.14 -22.63 -18.86
C GLU A 20 15.00 -22.39 -20.36
N GLU A 21 16.15 -22.06 -20.96
CA GLU A 21 16.51 -22.26 -22.37
C GLU A 21 15.75 -21.47 -23.45
N LEU A 22 16.42 -20.48 -24.05
CA LEU A 22 17.10 -20.65 -25.35
C LEU A 22 17.38 -19.27 -26.02
N ALA A 23 18.63 -19.14 -26.47
CA ALA A 23 19.13 -18.22 -27.51
C ALA A 23 19.40 -16.73 -27.18
N GLY A 24 20.69 -16.39 -27.22
CA GLY A 24 21.13 -15.14 -27.86
C GLY A 24 22.24 -14.38 -27.13
N SER A 25 23.48 -14.84 -27.27
CA SER A 25 24.67 -14.11 -26.83
C SER A 25 24.78 -12.74 -27.52
N ILE A 26 24.82 -11.66 -26.74
CA ILE A 26 25.49 -10.42 -27.10
C ILE A 26 26.25 -9.96 -25.85
N GLU A 27 27.54 -10.30 -25.79
CA GLU A 27 28.49 -9.62 -24.92
C GLU A 27 28.95 -8.34 -25.61
N CYS A 28 28.96 -7.24 -24.86
CA CYS A 28 29.83 -6.09 -25.14
C CYS A 28 30.44 -5.58 -23.82
N PRO A 29 31.70 -5.13 -23.84
CA PRO A 29 32.62 -5.31 -22.74
C PRO A 29 32.83 -4.03 -21.91
N GLY A 30 33.15 -4.22 -20.63
CA GLY A 30 33.73 -3.19 -19.79
C GLY A 30 32.72 -2.51 -18.86
N ILE A 31 32.62 -3.04 -17.64
CA ILE A 31 32.66 -2.33 -16.36
C ILE A 31 32.93 -3.43 -15.32
N ALA A 32 34.17 -3.51 -14.86
CA ALA A 32 34.46 -4.22 -13.62
C ALA A 32 33.90 -3.36 -12.49
N MET A 33 32.69 -3.66 -12.04
CA MET A 33 32.20 -3.19 -10.75
C MET A 33 31.99 -4.40 -9.87
N SER A 34 32.84 -4.46 -8.84
CA SER A 34 32.73 -5.37 -7.71
C SER A 34 31.28 -5.48 -7.27
N ALA A 35 30.70 -6.66 -7.48
CA ALA A 35 29.38 -7.02 -7.03
C ALA A 35 29.39 -7.07 -5.49
N SER A 36 28.99 -5.94 -4.91
CA SER A 36 28.38 -5.90 -3.58
C SER A 36 27.03 -5.19 -3.75
N GLN A 37 26.21 -5.72 -4.66
CA GLN A 37 24.79 -5.40 -4.72
C GLN A 37 24.14 -6.09 -3.52
N GLU A 38 24.16 -5.41 -2.38
CA GLU A 38 23.23 -5.73 -1.31
C GLU A 38 21.82 -5.47 -1.84
N GLU A 39 21.14 -6.56 -2.19
CA GLU A 39 19.74 -6.55 -2.60
C GLU A 39 18.94 -5.90 -1.48
N LYS A 40 18.65 -4.60 -1.60
CA LYS A 40 17.72 -3.90 -0.72
C LYS A 40 16.30 -4.34 -1.04
N LYS A 41 15.99 -5.58 -0.66
CA LYS A 41 14.65 -6.15 -0.70
C LYS A 41 13.76 -5.24 0.11
N CYS A 42 12.64 -4.82 -0.47
CA CYS A 42 11.70 -3.95 0.22
C CYS A 42 11.15 -4.67 1.45
N SER A 43 11.66 -4.31 2.62
CA SER A 43 11.24 -4.80 3.92
C SER A 43 9.97 -4.13 4.43
N PHE A 44 9.38 -3.21 3.65
CA PHE A 44 8.32 -2.32 4.12
C PHE A 44 6.96 -3.02 4.33
N ILE A 45 6.60 -3.98 3.47
CA ILE A 45 5.40 -4.81 3.62
C ILE A 45 5.86 -6.26 3.62
N THR A 46 6.00 -6.85 4.80
CA THR A 46 6.41 -8.25 4.97
C THR A 46 5.32 -9.01 5.71
N LEU A 47 5.38 -10.35 5.67
CA LEU A 47 4.46 -11.21 6.42
C LEU A 47 4.56 -11.00 7.94
N SER A 48 5.67 -10.45 8.44
CA SER A 48 5.90 -10.15 9.86
C SER A 48 5.55 -8.70 10.23
N SER A 49 5.00 -7.90 9.31
CA SER A 49 4.63 -6.51 9.59
C SER A 49 3.43 -6.44 10.53
N ASP A 50 3.40 -5.41 11.39
CA ASP A 50 2.31 -5.18 12.33
C ASP A 50 0.96 -5.03 11.59
N PRO A 51 -0.06 -5.84 11.90
CA PRO A 51 -1.36 -5.80 11.24
C PRO A 51 -2.04 -4.42 11.36
N VAL A 52 -1.85 -3.70 12.47
CA VAL A 52 -2.46 -2.37 12.66
C VAL A 52 -1.83 -1.36 11.70
N MET A 53 -0.50 -1.41 11.52
CA MET A 53 0.19 -0.55 10.54
C MET A 53 -0.23 -0.87 9.10
N LEU A 54 -0.43 -2.15 8.79
CA LEU A 54 -0.91 -2.56 7.46
C LEU A 54 -2.35 -2.06 7.20
N PHE A 55 -3.22 -2.15 8.19
CA PHE A 55 -4.59 -1.65 8.09
C PHE A 55 -4.63 -0.11 8.00
N GLU A 56 -3.83 0.60 8.80
CA GLU A 56 -3.65 2.05 8.67
C GLU A 56 -3.25 2.44 7.24
N LEU A 57 -2.23 1.77 6.68
CA LEU A 57 -1.79 2.03 5.31
C LEU A 57 -2.89 1.73 4.28
N LEU A 58 -3.62 0.64 4.44
CA LEU A 58 -4.73 0.26 3.56
C LEU A 58 -5.84 1.32 3.57
N VAL A 59 -6.23 1.80 4.75
CA VAL A 59 -7.24 2.85 4.88
C VAL A 59 -6.77 4.17 4.26
N LEU A 60 -5.53 4.58 4.53
CA LEU A 60 -4.97 5.82 3.99
C LEU A 60 -4.84 5.79 2.46
N THR A 61 -4.46 4.64 1.88
CA THR A 61 -4.41 4.47 0.42
C THR A 61 -5.81 4.53 -0.22
N GLY A 62 -6.83 3.95 0.43
CA GLY A 62 -8.23 4.08 0.00
C GLY A 62 -8.77 5.53 0.08
N ALA A 63 -8.29 6.31 1.05
CA ALA A 63 -8.64 7.71 1.20
C ALA A 63 -7.98 8.64 0.16
N GLN A 64 -6.84 8.24 -0.42
CA GLN A 64 -6.00 9.05 -1.33
C GLN A 64 -6.65 9.37 -2.69
N VAL A 65 -7.84 8.86 -2.99
CA VAL A 65 -8.49 9.08 -4.28
C VAL A 65 -8.97 10.54 -4.38
N GLY A 66 -8.19 11.36 -5.09
CA GLY A 66 -8.42 12.78 -5.35
C GLY A 66 -7.63 13.74 -4.45
N MET A 67 -6.69 13.24 -3.64
CA MET A 67 -5.91 14.04 -2.69
C MET A 67 -4.42 13.74 -2.77
N ASP A 68 -3.58 14.72 -2.45
CA ASP A 68 -2.13 14.51 -2.33
C ASP A 68 -1.77 13.77 -1.04
N TRP A 69 -0.72 12.95 -1.10
CA TRP A 69 -0.18 12.23 0.07
C TRP A 69 0.18 13.16 1.23
N THR A 70 0.70 14.35 0.93
CA THR A 70 1.00 15.36 1.96
C THR A 70 -0.25 15.74 2.75
N THR A 71 -1.40 15.84 2.09
CA THR A 71 -2.68 16.17 2.73
C THR A 71 -3.17 15.01 3.58
N ILE A 72 -3.08 13.78 3.08
CA ILE A 72 -3.44 12.57 3.84
C ILE A 72 -2.57 12.41 5.09
N LEU A 73 -1.25 12.60 4.96
CA LEU A 73 -0.32 12.47 6.08
C LEU A 73 -0.53 13.57 7.15
N LYS A 74 -0.89 14.80 6.75
CA LYS A 74 -1.28 15.86 7.70
C LYS A 74 -2.51 15.49 8.50
N LYS A 75 -3.47 14.80 7.88
CA LYS A 75 -4.70 14.32 8.51
C LYS A 75 -4.54 12.99 9.25
N ARG A 76 -3.38 12.33 9.19
CA ARG A 76 -3.16 10.99 9.76
C ARG A 76 -3.63 10.87 11.21
N ASN A 77 -3.42 11.89 12.03
CA ASN A 77 -3.87 11.88 13.42
C ASN A 77 -5.41 11.92 13.54
N GLU A 78 -6.10 12.67 12.68
CA GLU A 78 -7.56 12.70 12.60
C GLU A 78 -8.09 11.30 12.24
N PHE A 79 -7.46 10.63 11.27
CA PHE A 79 -7.82 9.25 10.91
C PHE A 79 -7.63 8.28 12.07
N ARG A 80 -6.53 8.39 12.83
CA ARG A 80 -6.28 7.54 14.00
C ARG A 80 -7.39 7.68 15.04
N VAL A 81 -7.82 8.90 15.33
CA VAL A 81 -8.91 9.13 16.29
C VAL A 81 -10.24 8.60 15.74
N ALA A 82 -10.55 8.90 14.48
CA ALA A 82 -11.82 8.51 13.84
C ALA A 82 -11.98 6.99 13.70
N PHE A 83 -10.89 6.26 13.46
CA PHE A 83 -10.89 4.80 13.27
C PHE A 83 -10.39 4.01 14.50
N ALA A 84 -10.49 4.58 15.71
CA ALA A 84 -10.13 3.91 16.96
C ALA A 84 -8.73 3.26 16.91
N GLU A 85 -7.72 4.04 16.53
CA GLU A 85 -6.33 3.61 16.35
C GLU A 85 -6.13 2.49 15.32
N PHE A 86 -7.07 2.31 14.41
CA PHE A 86 -7.08 1.24 13.42
C PHE A 86 -7.18 -0.16 14.05
N ASP A 87 -7.84 -0.27 15.21
CA ASP A 87 -8.20 -1.56 15.78
C ASP A 87 -9.36 -2.21 15.00
N ALA A 88 -9.09 -3.36 14.36
CA ALA A 88 -10.05 -4.04 13.51
C ALA A 88 -11.31 -4.48 14.28
N GLU A 89 -11.16 -4.90 15.54
CA GLU A 89 -12.29 -5.30 16.38
C GLU A 89 -13.23 -4.12 16.64
N SER A 90 -12.68 -2.97 17.01
CA SER A 90 -13.44 -1.75 17.23
C SER A 90 -14.12 -1.25 15.96
N VAL A 91 -13.40 -1.23 14.84
CA VAL A 91 -13.93 -0.76 13.55
C VAL A 91 -15.03 -1.66 13.00
N SER A 92 -14.96 -2.98 13.24
CA SER A 92 -16.01 -3.93 12.85
C SER A 92 -17.37 -3.67 13.53
N LYS A 93 -17.35 -3.02 14.71
CA LYS A 93 -18.53 -2.72 15.53
C LYS A 93 -19.10 -1.31 15.26
N PHE A 94 -18.55 -0.58 14.28
CA PHE A 94 -19.02 0.77 13.97
C PHE A 94 -20.47 0.75 13.49
N THR A 95 -21.28 1.59 14.13
CA THR A 95 -22.67 1.80 13.76
C THR A 95 -22.79 2.74 12.56
N GLU A 96 -23.91 2.67 11.84
CA GLU A 96 -24.19 3.58 10.73
C GLU A 96 -24.04 5.06 11.11
N LYS A 97 -24.46 5.42 12.33
CA LYS A 97 -24.31 6.78 12.85
C LYS A 97 -22.84 7.20 12.99
N GLN A 98 -22.00 6.32 13.51
CA GLN A 98 -20.56 6.59 13.62
C GLN A 98 -19.91 6.73 12.24
N MET A 99 -20.26 5.86 11.29
CA MET A 99 -19.75 5.94 9.92
C MET A 99 -20.13 7.26 9.23
N VAL A 100 -21.35 7.75 9.45
CA VAL A 100 -21.80 9.06 8.95
C VAL A 100 -21.01 10.21 9.61
N SER A 101 -20.82 10.16 10.93
CA SER A 101 -20.01 11.18 11.63
C SER A 101 -18.57 11.24 11.10
N ILE A 102 -17.93 10.08 10.92
CA ILE A 102 -16.56 9.97 10.39
C ILE A 102 -16.49 10.51 8.96
N SER A 103 -17.49 10.21 8.13
CA SER A 103 -17.59 10.72 6.75
C SER A 103 -17.58 12.26 6.73
N VAL A 104 -18.35 12.90 7.61
CA VAL A 104 -18.42 14.36 7.72
C VAL A 104 -17.10 14.95 8.25
N GLU A 105 -16.54 14.37 9.31
CA GLU A 105 -15.32 14.85 9.96
C GLU A 105 -14.11 14.79 9.01
N LEU A 106 -13.90 13.64 8.37
CA LEU A 106 -12.76 13.42 7.48
C LEU A 106 -12.98 13.97 6.06
N LYS A 107 -14.21 14.41 5.75
CA LYS A 107 -14.66 14.81 4.40
C LYS A 107 -14.46 13.68 3.38
N LEU A 108 -14.86 12.47 3.78
CA LEU A 108 -14.81 11.28 2.95
C LEU A 108 -16.21 10.91 2.46
N ASP A 109 -16.28 10.28 1.30
CA ASP A 109 -17.52 9.66 0.83
C ASP A 109 -17.98 8.55 1.77
N LEU A 110 -19.27 8.52 2.10
CA LEU A 110 -19.85 7.55 3.03
C LEU A 110 -19.67 6.10 2.54
N GLY A 111 -19.69 5.87 1.22
CA GLY A 111 -19.43 4.56 0.63
C GLY A 111 -18.03 4.04 0.92
N ARG A 112 -17.02 4.93 0.97
CA ARG A 112 -15.65 4.56 1.36
C ARG A 112 -15.56 4.16 2.83
N VAL A 113 -16.19 4.92 3.72
CA VAL A 113 -16.20 4.62 5.16
C VAL A 113 -16.90 3.29 5.43
N ARG A 114 -18.06 3.05 4.80
CA ARG A 114 -18.76 1.76 4.88
C ARG A 114 -17.91 0.61 4.36
N GLY A 115 -17.21 0.81 3.23
CA GLY A 115 -16.30 -0.19 2.67
C GLY A 115 -15.20 -0.61 3.63
N ILE A 116 -14.60 0.35 4.35
CA ILE A 116 -13.58 0.09 5.37
C ILE A 116 -14.16 -0.77 6.51
N SER A 117 -15.31 -0.38 7.08
CA SER A 117 -15.96 -1.15 8.16
C SER A 117 -16.48 -2.53 7.73
N LEU A 118 -16.95 -2.68 6.50
CA LEU A 118 -17.33 -3.98 5.95
C LEU A 118 -16.12 -4.89 5.71
N SER A 119 -14.99 -4.30 5.28
CA SER A 119 -13.77 -5.08 5.03
C SER A 119 -13.20 -5.69 6.31
N THR A 120 -13.31 -4.99 7.45
CA THR A 120 -12.88 -5.52 8.75
C THR A 120 -13.83 -6.59 9.26
N LEU A 121 -15.13 -6.52 8.94
CA LEU A 121 -16.10 -7.55 9.31
C LEU A 121 -15.84 -8.89 8.61
N ILE A 122 -15.31 -8.87 7.38
CA ILE A 122 -14.99 -10.10 6.62
C ILE A 122 -13.72 -10.78 7.14
N GLN A 123 -12.82 -10.03 7.79
CA GLN A 123 -11.54 -10.55 8.27
C GLN A 123 -11.57 -11.13 9.70
N ASN A 124 -12.72 -11.06 10.38
CA ASN A 124 -12.93 -11.54 11.75
C ASN A 124 -13.90 -12.73 11.77
#